data_AF-A0A9W6WI27-F1
#
_entry.id   AF-A0A9W6WI27-F1
#
_cell.length_a   1.000
_cell.length_b   1.000
_cell.length_c   1.000
_cell.angle_alpha   90.00
_cell.angle_beta   90.00
_cell.angle_gamma   90.00
#
_symmetry.space_group_name_H-M   'P 1'
#
loop_
_entity.id
_entity.type
_entity.pdbx_description
1 polymer ?
#
loop_
_entity_poly.entity_id
_entity_poly.type
_entity_poly.pdbx_seq_one_letter_code
_entity_poly.pdbx_strand_id
1 'polypeptide(L)'
;MELNSMEQRSITRTKEIFARANRLIPGVEAKESFAIATWTAHTSELIEIFSRYRCFFPPDKANRFTESLRQRSATLNIDKRLSRITYLREETILSKELDNSTVTESGRFKEIPFDDWFDSFIRYALLIAEYENDVEDALYVLEVARNVNVFKSDRKKELTLTLVGLSVGVIAGDINVTLNQLRTLMNEFQFSIPVLKTFLATAVPSQDFLLHYAESPNQKYMLRQVKSYDSVREGREITGMASVTNDKIDKTKTHPLLSYIYASLLYCNKSFFSALTYAFKTYSGFNKDPTIIFLVAMCHLHRSMQRLAINKNFQILQGLTYLTEYAEIKAGKPDATVYNKMEINYNFGRAFHLLGLTTLALPYYEKVLELGDAELELESTYDLRREAAYNMYLIYSFSRNMGLAEKIMDKYLVI
;
A
#
# COMPACT_ATOMS: atom_id res chain seq x y z
N MET A 1 -50.16 12.49 11.22
CA MET A 1 -49.64 13.68 11.96
C MET A 1 -48.41 13.32 12.78
N GLU A 2 -48.48 12.29 13.63
CA GLU A 2 -47.34 11.89 14.47
C GLU A 2 -46.12 11.46 13.65
N LEU A 3 -46.32 10.65 12.60
CA LEU A 3 -45.22 10.20 11.72
C LEU A 3 -44.50 11.35 10.99
N ASN A 4 -45.24 12.28 10.39
CA ASN A 4 -44.65 13.48 9.76
C ASN A 4 -43.90 14.35 10.78
N SER A 5 -44.39 14.41 12.02
CA SER A 5 -43.68 15.13 13.09
C SER A 5 -42.38 14.44 13.50
N MET A 6 -42.35 13.11 13.54
CA MET A 6 -41.15 12.32 13.80
C MET A 6 -40.15 12.48 12.67
N GLU A 7 -40.61 12.45 11.42
CA GLU A 7 -39.77 12.66 10.25
C GLU A 7 -39.13 14.06 10.24
N GLN A 8 -39.89 15.12 10.54
CA GLN A 8 -39.36 16.48 10.62
C GLN A 8 -38.35 16.67 11.76
N ARG A 9 -38.59 16.05 12.93
CA ARG A 9 -37.60 16.02 14.02
C ARG A 9 -36.31 15.31 13.61
N SER A 10 -36.44 14.16 12.94
CA SER A 10 -35.32 13.38 12.41
C SER A 10 -34.51 14.18 11.36
N ILE A 11 -35.18 14.85 10.42
CA ILE A 11 -34.54 15.72 9.41
C ILE A 11 -33.78 16.87 10.10
N THR A 12 -34.43 17.59 11.01
CA THR A 12 -33.84 18.74 11.71
C THR A 12 -32.61 18.30 12.50
N ARG A 13 -32.72 17.20 13.26
CA ARG A 13 -31.61 16.62 14.02
C ARG A 13 -30.43 16.27 13.12
N THR A 14 -30.69 15.53 12.05
CA THR A 14 -29.64 15.04 11.13
C THR A 14 -28.93 16.22 10.47
N LYS A 15 -29.68 17.25 10.04
CA LYS A 15 -29.11 18.50 9.52
C LYS A 15 -28.27 19.25 10.53
N GLU A 16 -28.71 19.35 11.78
CA GLU A 16 -27.94 20.02 12.83
C GLU A 16 -26.62 19.31 13.12
N ILE A 17 -26.64 17.97 13.23
CA ILE A 17 -25.43 17.17 13.46
C ILE A 17 -24.47 17.33 12.27
N PHE A 18 -24.98 17.23 11.04
CA PHE A 18 -24.19 17.41 9.82
C PHE A 18 -23.59 18.83 9.73
N ALA A 19 -24.37 19.87 10.04
CA ALA A 19 -23.87 21.24 10.07
C ALA A 19 -22.80 21.46 11.13
N ARG A 20 -22.92 20.83 12.31
CA ARG A 20 -21.89 20.85 13.36
C ARG A 20 -20.62 20.12 12.92
N ALA A 21 -20.75 18.95 12.32
CA ALA A 21 -19.62 18.20 11.77
C ALA A 21 -18.89 19.02 10.71
N ASN A 22 -19.60 19.67 9.79
CA ASN A 22 -18.97 20.51 8.75
C ASN A 22 -18.21 21.72 9.31
N ARG A 23 -18.67 22.30 10.42
CA ARG A 23 -17.94 23.39 11.10
C ARG A 23 -16.61 22.95 11.70
N LEU A 24 -16.46 21.66 12.00
CA LEU A 24 -15.23 21.09 12.58
C LEU A 24 -14.22 20.68 11.51
N ILE A 25 -14.58 20.64 10.22
CA ILE A 25 -13.69 20.23 9.12
C ILE A 25 -12.37 21.01 9.13
N PRO A 26 -12.34 22.35 9.27
CA PRO A 26 -11.06 23.08 9.33
C PRO A 26 -10.16 22.64 10.49
N GLY A 27 -10.74 22.30 11.64
CA GLY A 27 -9.99 21.79 12.79
C GLY A 27 -9.48 20.35 12.58
N VAL A 28 -10.25 19.52 11.87
CA VAL A 28 -9.81 18.19 11.43
C VAL A 28 -8.64 18.30 10.45
N GLU A 29 -8.72 19.23 9.48
CA GLU A 29 -7.64 19.50 8.53
C GLU A 29 -6.37 20.04 9.23
N ALA A 30 -6.55 20.84 10.29
CA ALA A 30 -5.47 21.29 11.17
C ALA A 30 -4.95 20.20 12.14
N LYS A 31 -5.49 18.97 12.07
CA LYS A 31 -5.14 17.83 12.94
C LYS A 31 -5.36 18.08 14.43
N GLU A 32 -6.34 18.90 14.79
CA GLU A 32 -6.68 19.17 16.19
C GLU A 32 -7.40 17.97 16.82
N SER A 33 -6.79 17.38 17.86
CA SER A 33 -7.30 16.16 18.52
C SER A 33 -8.76 16.28 18.99
N PHE A 34 -9.14 17.43 19.56
CA PHE A 34 -10.51 17.67 20.00
C PHE A 34 -11.51 17.75 18.83
N ALA A 35 -11.13 18.43 17.75
CA ALA A 35 -11.97 18.55 16.56
C ALA A 35 -12.19 17.17 15.92
N ILE A 36 -11.13 16.36 15.83
CA ILE A 36 -11.20 14.99 15.31
C ILE A 36 -12.13 14.13 16.16
N ALA A 37 -11.93 14.07 17.48
CA ALA A 37 -12.76 13.25 18.36
C ALA A 37 -14.24 13.68 18.35
N THR A 38 -14.50 14.97 18.26
CA THR A 38 -15.88 15.50 18.19
C THR A 38 -16.51 15.21 16.82
N TRP A 39 -15.74 15.36 15.74
CA TRP A 39 -16.18 15.04 14.40
C TRP A 39 -16.47 13.55 14.24
N THR A 40 -15.59 12.66 14.71
CA THR A 40 -15.80 11.20 14.63
C THR A 40 -17.04 10.78 15.41
N ALA A 41 -17.30 11.37 16.58
CA ALA A 41 -18.51 11.11 17.35
C ALA A 41 -19.79 11.55 16.60
N HIS A 42 -19.79 12.75 16.00
CA HIS A 42 -20.93 13.24 15.22
C HIS A 42 -21.16 12.42 13.94
N THR A 43 -20.10 12.09 13.21
CA THR A 43 -20.20 11.31 11.98
C THR A 43 -20.60 9.87 12.25
N SER A 44 -20.15 9.27 13.36
CA SER A 44 -20.61 7.95 13.82
C SER A 44 -22.12 7.93 14.04
N GLU A 45 -22.67 8.99 14.66
CA GLU A 45 -24.13 9.13 14.86
C GLU A 45 -24.88 9.27 13.53
N LEU A 46 -24.37 10.09 12.61
CA LEU A 46 -24.95 10.25 11.27
C LEU A 46 -24.98 8.91 10.50
N ILE A 47 -23.85 8.20 10.49
CA ILE A 47 -23.73 6.91 9.82
C ILE A 47 -24.66 5.87 10.47
N GLU A 48 -24.83 5.90 11.80
CA GLU A 48 -25.80 5.01 12.45
C GLU A 48 -27.23 5.29 11.98
N ILE A 49 -27.63 6.57 11.95
CA ILE A 49 -28.97 6.98 11.47
C ILE A 49 -29.17 6.47 10.05
N PHE A 50 -28.22 6.75 9.15
CA PHE A 50 -28.28 6.30 7.75
C PHE A 50 -28.45 4.79 7.65
N SER A 51 -27.68 4.03 8.43
CA SER A 51 -27.67 2.58 8.35
C SER A 51 -28.86 1.87 8.98
N ARG A 52 -29.75 2.58 9.70
CA ARG A 52 -31.03 2.03 10.15
C ARG A 52 -32.04 1.89 9.03
N TYR A 53 -31.89 2.65 7.95
CA TYR A 53 -32.81 2.64 6.83
C TYR A 53 -32.52 1.45 5.92
N ARG A 54 -33.29 0.38 6.11
CA ARG A 54 -33.13 -0.89 5.39
C ARG A 54 -33.26 -0.73 3.87
N CYS A 55 -33.92 0.33 3.41
CA CYS A 55 -34.07 0.61 1.99
C CYS A 55 -32.74 0.77 1.23
N PHE A 56 -31.70 1.22 1.92
CA PHE A 56 -30.38 1.41 1.34
C PHE A 56 -29.53 0.14 1.28
N PHE A 57 -29.93 -0.94 1.96
CA PHE A 57 -29.13 -2.14 2.12
C PHE A 57 -29.84 -3.38 1.55
N PRO A 58 -29.08 -4.35 1.03
CA PRO A 58 -29.60 -5.69 0.83
C PRO A 58 -30.10 -6.31 2.15
N PRO A 59 -31.20 -7.09 2.15
CA PRO A 59 -31.86 -7.57 3.36
C PRO A 59 -30.96 -8.38 4.31
N ASP A 60 -29.90 -9.04 3.81
CA ASP A 60 -29.03 -9.91 4.60
C ASP A 60 -27.90 -9.20 5.37
N LYS A 61 -27.53 -7.95 5.02
CA LYS A 61 -26.30 -7.29 5.54
C LYS A 61 -26.53 -6.16 6.57
N ALA A 62 -27.75 -5.67 6.74
CA ALA A 62 -28.05 -4.51 7.60
C ALA A 62 -27.89 -4.76 9.12
N ASN A 63 -28.05 -6.01 9.58
CA ASN A 63 -28.10 -6.31 11.03
C ASN A 63 -26.72 -6.30 11.71
N ARG A 64 -25.66 -6.75 11.03
CA ARG A 64 -24.29 -6.77 11.60
C ARG A 64 -23.74 -5.36 11.84
N PHE A 65 -24.13 -4.39 11.01
CA PHE A 65 -23.59 -3.03 11.08
C PHE A 65 -24.03 -2.27 12.32
N THR A 66 -25.29 -2.50 12.64
CA THR A 66 -25.91 -1.98 13.84
C THR A 66 -25.21 -2.50 15.10
N GLU A 67 -24.61 -3.70 15.08
CA GLU A 67 -23.95 -4.30 16.24
C GLU A 67 -22.55 -3.70 16.52
N SER A 68 -21.70 -3.51 15.51
CA SER A 68 -20.38 -2.85 15.69
C SER A 68 -20.54 -1.39 16.17
N LEU A 69 -21.44 -0.61 15.55
CA LEU A 69 -21.73 0.75 16.03
C LEU A 69 -22.32 0.79 17.45
N ARG A 70 -23.08 -0.23 17.84
CA ARG A 70 -23.59 -0.38 19.23
C ARG A 70 -22.46 -0.66 20.22
N GLN A 71 -21.43 -1.40 19.85
CA GLN A 71 -20.27 -1.63 20.72
C GLN A 71 -19.51 -0.32 20.98
N ARG A 72 -19.32 0.51 19.96
CA ARG A 72 -18.77 1.88 20.12
C ARG A 72 -19.67 2.80 20.93
N SER A 73 -20.99 2.59 20.87
CA SER A 73 -21.96 3.34 21.69
C SER A 73 -21.97 2.89 23.15
N ALA A 74 -21.40 1.72 23.48
CA ALA A 74 -21.43 1.16 24.83
C ALA A 74 -20.46 1.87 25.80
N THR A 75 -19.39 2.48 25.28
CA THR A 75 -18.43 3.31 26.03
C THR A 75 -18.97 4.69 26.40
N LEU A 76 -20.12 5.10 25.86
CA LEU A 76 -20.76 6.37 26.19
C LEU A 76 -21.46 6.34 27.55
N ASN A 77 -21.54 7.51 28.20
CA ASN A 77 -22.28 7.70 29.45
C ASN A 77 -23.77 7.32 29.29
N ILE A 78 -24.39 6.83 30.37
CA ILE A 78 -25.76 6.27 30.41
C ILE A 78 -26.80 7.25 29.86
N ASP A 79 -26.71 8.54 30.19
CA ASP A 79 -27.65 9.56 29.69
C ASP A 79 -27.53 9.79 28.17
N LYS A 80 -26.31 9.73 27.64
CA LYS A 80 -26.07 9.79 26.19
C LYS A 80 -26.60 8.53 25.51
N ARG A 81 -26.49 7.36 26.15
CA ARG A 81 -27.05 6.10 25.63
C ARG A 81 -28.58 6.11 25.64
N LEU A 82 -29.20 6.63 26.69
CA LEU A 82 -30.67 6.74 26.79
C LEU A 82 -31.23 7.67 25.73
N SER A 83 -30.65 8.86 25.57
CA SER A 83 -31.04 9.77 24.48
C SER A 83 -30.76 9.15 23.11
N ARG A 84 -29.72 8.32 22.96
CA ARG A 84 -29.43 7.57 21.72
C ARG A 84 -30.49 6.55 21.36
N ILE A 85 -30.92 5.76 22.33
CA ILE A 85 -31.94 4.72 22.12
C ILE A 85 -33.29 5.30 21.71
N THR A 86 -33.68 6.46 22.26
CA THR A 86 -35.00 7.05 21.98
C THR A 86 -35.14 7.43 20.52
N TYR A 87 -34.21 8.23 19.96
CA TYR A 87 -34.33 8.61 18.54
C TYR A 87 -34.06 7.45 17.60
N LEU A 88 -33.13 6.53 17.91
CA LEU A 88 -32.89 5.37 17.04
C LEU A 88 -34.11 4.46 16.91
N ARG A 89 -34.95 4.42 17.95
CA ARG A 89 -36.25 3.75 17.88
C ARG A 89 -37.18 4.47 16.91
N GLU A 90 -37.23 5.80 16.93
CA GLU A 90 -37.99 6.61 15.96
C GLU A 90 -37.50 6.34 14.53
N GLU A 91 -36.19 6.32 14.30
CA GLU A 91 -35.61 6.01 12.97
C GLU A 91 -35.97 4.60 12.49
N THR A 92 -36.02 3.62 13.40
CA THR A 92 -36.42 2.25 13.05
C THR A 92 -37.90 2.16 12.67
N ILE A 93 -38.75 2.98 13.28
CA ILE A 93 -40.18 3.08 12.92
C ILE A 93 -40.30 3.72 11.53
N LEU A 94 -39.62 4.86 11.31
CA LEU A 94 -39.60 5.57 10.03
C LEU A 94 -39.09 4.68 8.88
N SER A 95 -38.06 3.86 9.12
CA SER A 95 -37.53 2.94 8.11
C SER A 95 -38.54 1.89 7.64
N LYS A 96 -39.56 1.53 8.42
CA LYS A 96 -40.57 0.53 8.00
C LYS A 96 -41.61 1.10 7.05
N GLU A 97 -41.79 2.42 7.07
CA GLU A 97 -42.78 3.11 6.24
C GLU A 97 -42.18 3.71 4.98
N LEU A 98 -40.86 3.65 4.82
CA LEU A 98 -40.15 4.25 3.69
C LEU A 98 -39.91 3.22 2.57
N ASP A 99 -40.58 3.41 1.43
CA ASP A 99 -40.39 2.61 0.22
C ASP A 99 -39.07 2.96 -0.50
N ASN A 100 -38.39 1.95 -1.06
CA ASN A 100 -37.08 2.11 -1.69
C ASN A 100 -37.09 3.02 -2.92
N SER A 101 -38.17 3.03 -3.70
CA SER A 101 -38.24 3.70 -5.00
C SER A 101 -38.28 5.23 -4.89
N THR A 102 -39.00 5.77 -3.90
CA THR A 102 -39.19 7.22 -3.74
C THR A 102 -37.93 7.94 -3.26
N VAL A 103 -37.08 7.25 -2.50
CA VAL A 103 -35.84 7.81 -1.92
C VAL A 103 -34.70 7.89 -2.95
N THR A 104 -34.63 6.94 -3.88
CA THR A 104 -33.63 6.96 -4.94
C THR A 104 -33.85 8.08 -5.97
N GLU A 105 -35.11 8.50 -6.17
CA GLU A 105 -35.47 9.52 -7.16
C GLU A 105 -35.13 10.95 -6.71
N SER A 106 -35.10 11.21 -5.39
CA SER A 106 -34.85 12.55 -4.85
C SER A 106 -33.38 12.99 -4.87
N GLY A 107 -32.44 12.03 -5.03
CA GLY A 107 -31.00 12.29 -4.95
C GLY A 107 -30.49 12.78 -3.58
N ARG A 108 -31.36 12.81 -2.56
CA ARG A 108 -31.07 13.35 -1.23
C ARG A 108 -31.73 12.49 -0.16
N PHE A 109 -31.04 12.30 0.96
CA PHE A 109 -31.60 11.66 2.14
C PHE A 109 -31.55 12.62 3.32
N LYS A 110 -32.71 12.85 3.96
CA LYS A 110 -32.90 13.86 5.02
C LYS A 110 -32.38 15.24 4.61
N GLU A 111 -32.64 15.60 3.34
CA GLU A 111 -32.22 16.85 2.67
C GLU A 111 -30.70 17.01 2.45
N ILE A 112 -29.89 16.02 2.84
CA ILE A 112 -28.45 15.96 2.59
C ILE A 112 -28.21 15.16 1.30
N PRO A 113 -27.41 15.67 0.34
CA PRO A 113 -27.02 14.94 -0.86
C PRO A 113 -26.34 13.60 -0.55
N PHE A 114 -26.57 12.59 -1.39
CA PHE A 114 -25.90 11.28 -1.22
C PHE A 114 -24.37 11.35 -1.33
N ASP A 115 -23.83 12.33 -2.06
CA ASP A 115 -22.39 12.52 -2.17
C ASP A 115 -21.76 12.99 -0.85
N ASP A 116 -22.45 13.84 -0.09
CA ASP A 116 -22.01 14.30 1.24
C ASP A 116 -22.05 13.17 2.28
N TRP A 117 -23.06 12.29 2.17
CA TRP A 117 -23.10 11.06 2.95
C TRP A 117 -21.90 10.17 2.63
N PHE A 118 -21.62 9.96 1.35
CA PHE A 118 -20.48 9.15 0.90
C PHE A 118 -19.13 9.70 1.40
N ASP A 119 -18.92 11.02 1.33
CA ASP A 119 -17.72 11.68 1.88
C ASP A 119 -17.62 11.46 3.41
N SER A 120 -18.75 11.51 4.12
CA SER A 120 -18.81 11.22 5.56
C SER A 120 -18.37 9.79 5.89
N PHE A 121 -18.81 8.78 5.12
CA PHE A 121 -18.36 7.39 5.29
C PHE A 121 -16.84 7.24 5.07
N ILE A 122 -16.31 7.86 4.02
CA ILE A 122 -14.88 7.77 3.67
C ILE A 122 -14.00 8.45 4.72
N ARG A 123 -14.30 9.71 5.05
CA ARG A 123 -13.53 10.47 6.05
C ARG A 123 -13.57 9.80 7.41
N TYR A 124 -14.72 9.24 7.79
CA TYR A 124 -14.85 8.50 9.04
C TYR A 124 -13.95 7.27 9.07
N ALA A 125 -13.92 6.47 8.02
CA ALA A 125 -13.03 5.31 7.94
C ALA A 125 -11.54 5.71 8.04
N LEU A 126 -11.13 6.79 7.37
CA LEU A 126 -9.75 7.28 7.42
C LEU A 126 -9.37 7.78 8.82
N LEU A 127 -10.23 8.57 9.47
CA LEU A 127 -9.93 9.14 10.79
C LEU A 127 -9.90 8.09 11.89
N ILE A 128 -10.77 7.07 11.84
CA ILE A 128 -10.70 5.95 12.79
C ILE A 128 -9.39 5.19 12.61
N ALA A 129 -8.99 4.91 11.36
CA ALA A 129 -7.75 4.20 11.08
C ALA A 129 -6.52 4.99 11.57
N GLU A 130 -6.46 6.31 11.34
CA GLU A 130 -5.32 7.15 11.72
C GLU A 130 -5.25 7.43 13.24
N TYR A 131 -6.38 7.72 13.89
CA TYR A 131 -6.38 8.25 15.26
C TYR A 131 -6.83 7.25 16.33
N GLU A 132 -7.67 6.28 15.98
CA GLU A 132 -8.12 5.23 16.90
C GLU A 132 -7.37 3.90 16.69
N ASN A 133 -6.61 3.79 15.59
CA ASN A 133 -5.89 2.59 15.17
C ASN A 133 -6.79 1.34 15.04
N ASP A 134 -8.06 1.55 14.71
CA ASP A 134 -9.06 0.49 14.56
C ASP A 134 -9.31 0.20 13.08
N VAL A 135 -8.45 -0.64 12.52
CA VAL A 135 -8.45 -1.03 11.10
C VAL A 135 -9.68 -1.86 10.75
N GLU A 136 -10.10 -2.75 11.64
CA GLU A 136 -11.22 -3.64 11.39
C GLU A 136 -12.52 -2.85 11.22
N ASP A 137 -12.81 -1.92 12.12
CA ASP A 137 -14.00 -1.08 12.02
C ASP A 137 -13.91 -0.11 10.83
N ALA A 138 -12.73 0.43 10.52
CA ALA A 138 -12.55 1.28 9.34
C ALA A 138 -12.87 0.53 8.04
N LEU A 139 -12.32 -0.68 7.85
CA LEU A 139 -12.63 -1.52 6.69
C LEU A 139 -14.10 -1.96 6.66
N TYR A 140 -14.68 -2.17 7.83
CA TYR A 140 -16.07 -2.54 7.96
C TYR A 140 -17.02 -1.42 7.50
N VAL A 141 -16.75 -0.17 7.91
CA VAL A 141 -17.48 1.03 7.42
C VAL A 141 -17.42 1.11 5.90
N LEU A 142 -16.25 0.86 5.30
CA LEU A 142 -16.08 0.88 3.84
C LEU A 142 -16.85 -0.25 3.15
N GLU A 143 -16.88 -1.45 3.72
CA GLU A 143 -17.69 -2.56 3.21
C GLU A 143 -19.18 -2.24 3.28
N VAL A 144 -19.63 -1.53 4.31
CA VAL A 144 -21.02 -1.09 4.43
C VAL A 144 -21.36 -0.07 3.36
N ALA A 145 -20.52 0.95 3.18
CA ALA A 145 -20.66 1.92 2.10
C ALA A 145 -20.69 1.23 0.73
N ARG A 146 -19.85 0.21 0.49
CA ARG A 146 -19.85 -0.58 -0.76
C ARG A 146 -21.19 -1.27 -1.04
N ASN A 147 -21.92 -1.68 -0.01
CA ASN A 147 -23.21 -2.36 -0.13
C ASN A 147 -24.41 -1.42 -0.13
N VAL A 148 -24.22 -0.10 -0.03
CA VAL A 148 -25.31 0.87 -0.15
C VAL A 148 -25.77 0.96 -1.61
N ASN A 149 -27.05 0.67 -1.86
CA ASN A 149 -27.63 0.61 -3.20
C ASN A 149 -27.40 1.89 -4.01
N VAL A 150 -27.44 3.06 -3.35
CA VAL A 150 -27.28 4.38 -3.97
C VAL A 150 -25.84 4.67 -4.38
N PHE A 151 -24.85 4.04 -3.74
CA PHE A 151 -23.43 4.21 -4.07
C PHE A 151 -22.95 3.23 -5.15
N LYS A 152 -23.62 2.07 -5.25
CA LYS A 152 -23.24 0.96 -6.14
C LYS A 152 -23.33 1.28 -7.63
N SER A 153 -24.16 2.24 -8.03
CA SER A 153 -24.35 2.61 -9.43
C SER A 153 -23.15 3.36 -10.04
N ASP A 154 -22.30 3.98 -9.22
CA ASP A 154 -21.17 4.77 -9.69
C ASP A 154 -19.83 4.02 -9.53
N ARG A 155 -19.24 3.62 -10.65
CA ARG A 155 -17.94 2.96 -10.69
C ARG A 155 -16.82 3.81 -10.06
N LYS A 156 -16.91 5.14 -10.12
CA LYS A 156 -15.93 6.01 -9.47
C LYS A 156 -15.96 5.86 -7.96
N LYS A 157 -17.14 5.75 -7.35
CA LYS A 157 -17.30 5.55 -5.90
C LYS A 157 -16.75 4.19 -5.46
N GLU A 158 -16.96 3.15 -6.26
CA GLU A 158 -16.37 1.82 -5.99
C GLU A 158 -14.84 1.85 -6.00
N LEU A 159 -14.25 2.54 -6.98
CA LEU A 159 -12.80 2.76 -7.03
C LEU A 159 -12.34 3.57 -5.82
N THR A 160 -13.02 4.67 -5.46
CA THR A 160 -12.69 5.49 -4.30
C THR A 160 -12.71 4.67 -3.01
N LEU A 161 -13.72 3.83 -2.77
CA LEU A 161 -13.77 2.95 -1.60
C LEU A 161 -12.58 1.98 -1.55
N THR A 162 -12.16 1.47 -2.70
CA THR A 162 -11.00 0.56 -2.79
C THR A 162 -9.68 1.30 -2.52
N LEU A 163 -9.52 2.52 -3.06
CA LEU A 163 -8.35 3.36 -2.80
C LEU A 163 -8.29 3.83 -1.33
N VAL A 164 -9.43 4.18 -0.74
CA VAL A 164 -9.52 4.54 0.68
C VAL A 164 -9.18 3.32 1.56
N GLY A 165 -9.67 2.14 1.22
CA GLY A 165 -9.28 0.90 1.91
C GLY A 165 -7.78 0.62 1.81
N LEU A 166 -7.16 0.91 0.67
CA LEU A 166 -5.71 0.84 0.51
C LEU A 166 -5.01 1.85 1.42
N SER A 167 -5.47 3.10 1.47
CA SER A 167 -4.94 4.13 2.36
C SER A 167 -5.05 3.73 3.84
N VAL A 168 -6.16 3.13 4.26
CA VAL A 168 -6.35 2.59 5.62
C VAL A 168 -5.28 1.56 5.95
N GLY A 169 -5.02 0.61 5.05
CA GLY A 169 -3.95 -0.39 5.23
C GLY A 169 -2.56 0.24 5.35
N VAL A 170 -2.26 1.24 4.52
CA VAL A 170 -0.96 1.95 4.54
C VAL A 170 -0.79 2.77 5.81
N ILE A 171 -1.81 3.52 6.24
CA ILE A 171 -1.78 4.36 7.45
C ILE A 171 -1.57 3.49 8.70
N ALA A 172 -2.28 2.38 8.80
CA ALA A 172 -2.18 1.47 9.94
C ALA A 172 -0.94 0.58 9.91
N GLY A 173 -0.19 0.56 8.80
CA GLY A 173 0.93 -0.36 8.60
C GLY A 173 0.53 -1.82 8.47
N ASP A 174 -0.74 -2.13 8.21
CA ASP A 174 -1.22 -3.51 7.99
C ASP A 174 -0.97 -3.93 6.54
N ILE A 175 0.04 -4.79 6.39
CA ILE A 175 0.52 -5.26 5.09
C ILE A 175 -0.47 -6.23 4.44
N ASN A 176 -1.18 -7.04 5.23
CA ASN A 176 -2.17 -7.98 4.70
C ASN A 176 -3.36 -7.24 4.10
N VAL A 177 -3.86 -6.22 4.81
CA VAL A 177 -4.92 -5.34 4.31
C VAL A 177 -4.45 -4.64 3.03
N THR A 178 -3.26 -4.06 3.04
CA THR A 178 -2.66 -3.37 1.89
C THR A 178 -2.58 -4.29 0.67
N LEU A 179 -2.00 -5.49 0.81
CA LEU A 179 -1.87 -6.46 -0.28
C LEU A 179 -3.23 -6.97 -0.78
N ASN A 180 -4.21 -7.14 0.11
CA ASN A 180 -5.56 -7.54 -0.29
C ASN A 180 -6.27 -6.46 -1.11
N GLN A 181 -6.17 -5.18 -0.72
CA GLN A 181 -6.73 -4.07 -1.49
C GLN A 181 -6.04 -3.90 -2.85
N LEU A 182 -4.72 -4.07 -2.90
CA LEU A 182 -3.98 -4.08 -4.16
C LEU A 182 -4.43 -5.21 -5.09
N ARG A 183 -4.68 -6.42 -4.57
CA ARG A 183 -5.23 -7.53 -5.37
C ARG A 183 -6.60 -7.18 -5.95
N THR A 184 -7.46 -6.50 -5.19
CA THR A 184 -8.76 -6.01 -5.69
C THR A 184 -8.56 -5.05 -6.86
N LEU A 185 -7.70 -4.04 -6.71
CA LEU A 185 -7.36 -3.10 -7.79
C LEU A 185 -6.76 -3.82 -9.01
N MET A 186 -5.86 -4.77 -8.80
CA MET A 186 -5.23 -5.55 -9.88
C MET A 186 -6.23 -6.45 -10.62
N ASN A 187 -7.26 -6.95 -9.94
CA ASN A 187 -8.31 -7.73 -10.59
C ASN A 187 -9.24 -6.84 -11.43
N GLU A 188 -9.58 -5.65 -10.94
CA GLU A 188 -10.43 -4.70 -11.66
C GLU A 188 -9.70 -4.09 -12.86
N PHE A 189 -8.44 -3.68 -12.68
CA PHE A 189 -7.60 -3.05 -13.68
C PHE A 189 -6.44 -3.98 -14.08
N GLN A 190 -6.79 -5.17 -14.57
CA GLN A 190 -5.82 -6.19 -14.94
C GLN A 190 -4.82 -5.64 -15.98
N PHE A 191 -3.53 -5.87 -15.69
CA PHE A 191 -2.37 -5.41 -16.49
C PHE A 191 -2.17 -3.88 -16.55
N SER A 192 -2.87 -3.12 -15.70
CA SER A 192 -2.70 -1.67 -15.65
C SER A 192 -1.35 -1.27 -15.06
N ILE A 193 -0.57 -0.51 -15.83
CA ILE A 193 0.73 0.03 -15.40
C ILE A 193 0.59 0.92 -14.16
N PRO A 194 -0.35 1.89 -14.07
CA PRO A 194 -0.55 2.68 -12.86
C PRO A 194 -0.79 1.82 -11.61
N VAL A 195 -1.63 0.78 -11.70
CA VAL A 195 -1.94 -0.08 -10.54
C VAL A 195 -0.72 -0.89 -10.11
N LEU A 196 0.06 -1.42 -11.05
CA LEU A 196 1.30 -2.13 -10.73
C LEU A 196 2.39 -1.18 -10.17
N LYS A 197 2.40 0.09 -10.60
CA LYS A 197 3.26 1.12 -9.98
C LYS A 197 2.79 1.44 -8.56
N THR A 198 1.49 1.56 -8.31
CA THR A 198 0.94 1.73 -6.97
C THR A 198 1.33 0.56 -6.06
N PHE A 199 1.24 -0.68 -6.56
CA PHE A 199 1.69 -1.87 -5.85
C PHE A 199 3.16 -1.78 -5.42
N LEU A 200 4.04 -1.34 -6.32
CA LEU A 200 5.46 -1.15 -6.01
C LEU A 200 5.69 0.04 -5.07
N ALA A 201 4.92 1.12 -5.19
CA ALA A 201 5.03 2.29 -4.32
C ALA A 201 4.61 1.99 -2.87
N THR A 202 3.65 1.09 -2.67
CA THR A 202 3.24 0.62 -1.34
C THR A 202 4.20 -0.40 -0.73
N ALA A 203 5.15 -0.92 -1.49
CA ALA A 203 6.12 -1.92 -1.04
C ALA A 203 7.28 -1.27 -0.26
N VAL A 204 6.95 -0.65 0.88
CA VAL A 204 7.96 -0.06 1.77
C VAL A 204 8.85 -1.18 2.34
N PRO A 205 10.18 -1.11 2.16
CA PRO A 205 11.08 -2.15 2.64
C PRO A 205 11.03 -2.26 4.17
N SER A 206 10.45 -3.34 4.68
CA SER A 206 10.49 -3.71 6.10
C SER A 206 10.64 -5.23 6.24
N GLN A 207 11.09 -5.68 7.41
CA GLN A 207 11.16 -7.12 7.68
C GLN A 207 9.77 -7.77 7.60
N ASP A 208 8.76 -7.09 8.11
CA ASP A 208 7.37 -7.56 8.07
C ASP A 208 6.84 -7.63 6.63
N PHE A 209 7.14 -6.61 5.81
CA PHE A 209 6.77 -6.62 4.39
C PHE A 209 7.40 -7.80 3.68
N LEU A 210 8.68 -8.07 3.92
CA LEU A 210 9.37 -9.18 3.29
C LEU A 210 8.71 -10.53 3.61
N LEU A 211 8.28 -10.73 4.86
CA LEU A 211 7.60 -11.96 5.30
C LEU A 211 6.28 -12.15 4.53
N HIS A 212 5.41 -11.13 4.53
CA HIS A 212 4.12 -11.19 3.86
C HIS A 212 4.23 -11.22 2.33
N TYR A 213 5.13 -10.41 1.76
CA TYR A 213 5.38 -10.38 0.32
C TYR A 213 5.82 -11.75 -0.20
N ALA A 214 6.72 -12.43 0.52
CA ALA A 214 7.24 -13.73 0.12
C ALA A 214 6.25 -14.90 0.31
N GLU A 215 5.07 -14.69 0.92
CA GLU A 215 4.14 -15.80 1.16
C GLU A 215 3.64 -16.49 -0.12
N SER A 216 3.37 -17.79 -0.01
CA SER A 216 2.88 -18.62 -1.12
C SER A 216 1.61 -18.10 -1.80
N PRO A 217 0.59 -17.54 -1.10
CA PRO A 217 -0.59 -16.97 -1.75
C PRO A 217 -0.25 -15.79 -2.67
N ASN A 218 0.63 -14.88 -2.25
CA ASN A 218 1.08 -13.74 -3.06
C ASN A 218 1.84 -14.20 -4.30
N GLN A 219 2.78 -15.15 -4.12
CA GLN A 219 3.53 -15.74 -5.22
C GLN A 219 2.61 -16.44 -6.24
N LYS A 220 1.64 -17.24 -5.77
CA LYS A 220 0.68 -17.94 -6.64
C LYS A 220 -0.22 -16.96 -7.39
N TYR A 221 -0.72 -15.93 -6.70
CA TYR A 221 -1.54 -14.89 -7.32
C TYR A 221 -0.78 -14.19 -8.45
N MET A 222 0.44 -13.71 -8.18
CA MET A 222 1.23 -13.00 -9.17
C MET A 222 1.61 -13.91 -10.36
N LEU A 223 1.96 -15.18 -10.10
CA LEU A 223 2.19 -16.16 -11.16
C LEU A 223 0.96 -16.35 -12.07
N ARG A 224 -0.24 -16.43 -11.49
CA ARG A 224 -1.48 -16.55 -12.27
C ARG A 224 -1.70 -15.35 -13.19
N GLN A 225 -1.35 -14.14 -12.74
CA GLN A 225 -1.40 -12.92 -13.55
C GLN A 225 -0.32 -12.91 -14.66
N VAL A 226 0.91 -13.35 -14.36
CA VAL A 226 1.95 -13.51 -15.40
C VAL A 226 1.50 -14.49 -16.49
N LYS A 227 0.94 -15.64 -16.07
CA LYS A 227 0.40 -16.65 -16.98
C LYS A 227 -0.78 -16.14 -17.81
N SER A 228 -1.69 -15.34 -17.23
CA SER A 228 -2.80 -14.78 -17.99
C SER A 228 -2.30 -13.78 -19.03
N TYR A 229 -1.31 -12.95 -18.70
CA TYR A 229 -0.68 -12.05 -19.67
C TYR A 229 0.00 -12.81 -20.81
N ASP A 230 0.82 -13.82 -20.48
CA ASP A 230 1.50 -14.65 -21.48
C ASP A 230 0.50 -15.43 -22.37
N SER A 231 -0.63 -15.89 -21.82
CA SER A 231 -1.72 -16.55 -22.57
C SER A 231 -2.35 -15.62 -23.61
N VAL A 232 -2.71 -14.39 -23.21
CA VAL A 232 -3.28 -13.38 -24.12
C VAL A 232 -2.26 -12.97 -25.20
N ARG A 233 -0.97 -12.90 -24.83
CA ARG A 233 0.11 -12.60 -25.78
C ARG A 233 0.29 -13.70 -26.82
N GLU A 234 0.40 -14.95 -26.37
CA GLU A 234 0.73 -16.10 -27.21
C GLU A 234 -0.51 -16.69 -27.92
N GLY A 235 -1.72 -16.26 -27.55
CA GLY A 235 -2.96 -16.76 -28.13
C GLY A 235 -3.25 -18.22 -27.78
N ARG A 236 -2.69 -18.73 -26.66
CA ARG A 236 -2.87 -20.10 -26.20
C ARG A 236 -3.20 -20.12 -24.71
N GLU A 237 -4.08 -21.04 -24.31
CA GLU A 237 -4.43 -21.20 -22.91
C GLU A 237 -3.24 -21.78 -22.11
N ILE A 238 -2.96 -21.20 -20.94
CA ILE A 238 -1.87 -21.62 -20.07
C ILE A 238 -2.45 -22.16 -18.76
N THR A 239 -2.08 -23.39 -18.40
CA THR A 239 -2.59 -24.06 -17.20
C THR A 239 -2.35 -23.23 -15.93
N GLY A 240 -3.44 -22.96 -15.21
CA GLY A 240 -3.43 -22.19 -13.96
C GLY A 240 -3.20 -20.69 -14.17
N MET A 241 -3.65 -20.13 -15.28
CA MET A 241 -3.77 -18.68 -15.47
C MET A 241 -4.95 -18.10 -14.68
N ALA A 242 -4.91 -16.80 -14.38
CA ALA A 242 -6.08 -16.07 -13.90
C ALA A 242 -7.12 -15.89 -15.02
N SER A 243 -8.38 -15.65 -14.64
CA SER A 243 -9.39 -15.19 -15.59
C SER A 243 -8.95 -13.87 -16.22
N VAL A 244 -9.14 -13.75 -17.54
CA VAL A 244 -8.77 -12.55 -18.28
C VAL A 244 -9.96 -11.59 -18.26
N THR A 245 -9.78 -10.44 -17.62
CA THR A 245 -10.76 -9.35 -17.61
C THR A 245 -10.42 -8.26 -18.63
N ASN A 246 -9.15 -8.17 -19.04
CA ASN A 246 -8.68 -7.23 -20.06
C ASN A 246 -7.75 -7.94 -21.07
N ASP A 247 -8.19 -8.04 -22.32
CA ASP A 247 -7.47 -8.67 -23.43
C ASP A 247 -6.74 -7.65 -24.33
N LYS A 248 -6.98 -6.36 -24.12
CA LYS A 248 -6.37 -5.26 -24.89
C LYS A 248 -4.99 -4.92 -24.36
N ILE A 249 -4.04 -5.80 -24.63
CA ILE A 249 -2.63 -5.63 -24.26
C ILE A 249 -1.72 -5.49 -25.48
N ASP A 250 -0.55 -4.90 -25.28
CA ASP A 250 0.55 -5.01 -26.23
C ASP A 250 1.05 -6.47 -26.25
N LYS A 251 0.90 -7.14 -27.40
CA LYS A 251 1.30 -8.54 -27.60
C LYS A 251 2.77 -8.69 -28.03
N THR A 252 3.47 -7.60 -28.29
CA THR A 252 4.84 -7.66 -28.82
C THR A 252 5.88 -7.93 -27.73
N LYS A 253 5.62 -7.50 -26.49
CA LYS A 253 6.57 -7.57 -25.38
C LYS A 253 5.97 -8.27 -24.17
N THR A 254 6.84 -8.72 -23.26
CA THR A 254 6.45 -9.11 -21.91
C THR A 254 6.06 -7.89 -21.10
N HIS A 255 5.09 -8.00 -20.20
CA HIS A 255 4.78 -6.92 -19.27
C HIS A 255 5.96 -6.71 -18.30
N PRO A 256 6.67 -5.57 -18.33
CA PRO A 256 7.90 -5.39 -17.57
C PRO A 256 7.66 -5.42 -16.05
N LEU A 257 6.70 -4.62 -15.56
CA LEU A 257 6.41 -4.53 -14.12
C LEU A 257 5.89 -5.85 -13.53
N LEU A 258 4.96 -6.51 -14.22
CA LEU A 258 4.42 -7.80 -13.77
C LEU A 258 5.52 -8.88 -13.69
N SER A 259 6.38 -8.94 -14.70
CA SER A 259 7.52 -9.86 -14.72
C SER A 259 8.55 -9.52 -13.63
N TYR A 260 8.82 -8.23 -13.42
CA TYR A 260 9.71 -7.73 -12.38
C TYR A 260 9.20 -8.04 -10.97
N ILE A 261 7.93 -7.73 -10.67
CA ILE A 261 7.28 -8.04 -9.38
C ILE A 261 7.34 -9.54 -9.11
N TYR A 262 7.06 -10.37 -10.12
CA TYR A 262 7.14 -11.81 -9.95
C TYR A 262 8.57 -12.32 -9.74
N ALA A 263 9.54 -11.79 -10.50
CA ALA A 263 10.95 -12.12 -10.31
C ALA A 263 11.46 -11.70 -8.92
N SER A 264 11.04 -10.54 -8.42
CA SER A 264 11.41 -10.08 -7.07
C SER A 264 10.75 -10.92 -5.98
N LEU A 265 9.49 -11.37 -6.15
CA LEU A 265 8.84 -12.34 -5.25
C LEU A 265 9.65 -13.65 -5.14
N LEU A 266 10.12 -14.17 -6.27
CA LEU A 266 10.97 -15.37 -6.30
C LEU A 266 12.34 -15.12 -5.65
N TYR A 267 12.91 -13.93 -5.87
CA TYR A 267 14.17 -13.53 -5.28
C TYR A 267 14.09 -13.43 -3.75
N CYS A 268 13.04 -12.77 -3.22
CA CYS A 268 12.75 -12.69 -1.79
C CYS A 268 12.56 -14.08 -1.16
N ASN A 269 11.95 -15.02 -1.90
CA ASN A 269 11.84 -16.43 -1.53
C ASN A 269 13.13 -17.25 -1.70
N LYS A 270 14.29 -16.59 -1.93
CA LYS A 270 15.61 -17.21 -2.12
C LYS A 270 15.66 -18.20 -3.29
N SER A 271 14.68 -18.14 -4.19
CA SER A 271 14.59 -18.95 -5.40
C SER A 271 15.33 -18.27 -6.54
N PHE A 272 16.62 -18.00 -6.34
CA PHE A 272 17.43 -17.16 -7.23
C PHE A 272 17.54 -17.71 -8.66
N PHE A 273 17.52 -19.04 -8.84
CA PHE A 273 17.45 -19.64 -10.19
C PHE A 273 16.19 -19.19 -10.93
N SER A 274 15.03 -19.39 -10.31
CA SER A 274 13.74 -19.06 -10.92
C SER A 274 13.61 -17.55 -11.12
N ALA A 275 14.01 -16.76 -10.13
CA ALA A 275 14.04 -15.30 -10.23
C ALA A 275 14.89 -14.85 -11.43
N LEU A 276 16.09 -15.44 -11.60
CA LEU A 276 16.96 -15.14 -12.73
C LEU A 276 16.28 -15.45 -14.06
N THR A 277 15.58 -16.58 -14.20
CA THR A 277 14.88 -16.92 -15.46
C THR A 277 13.86 -15.85 -15.85
N TYR A 278 13.04 -15.37 -14.91
CA TYR A 278 12.04 -14.33 -15.19
C TYR A 278 12.67 -12.95 -15.38
N ALA A 279 13.66 -12.58 -14.56
CA ALA A 279 14.38 -11.32 -14.68
C ALA A 279 15.13 -11.23 -16.01
N PHE A 280 15.81 -12.30 -16.42
CA PHE A 280 16.57 -12.38 -17.66
C PHE A 280 15.66 -12.41 -18.90
N LYS A 281 14.51 -13.09 -18.83
CA LYS A 281 13.46 -12.97 -19.87
C LYS A 281 13.06 -11.51 -20.07
N THR A 282 12.88 -10.76 -18.97
CA THR A 282 12.49 -9.34 -19.02
C THR A 282 13.63 -8.46 -19.55
N TYR A 283 14.88 -8.74 -19.14
CA TYR A 283 16.08 -8.04 -19.62
C TYR A 283 16.18 -8.04 -21.16
N SER A 284 15.81 -9.13 -21.84
CA SER A 284 15.86 -9.21 -23.31
C SER A 284 15.08 -8.10 -24.05
N GLY A 285 14.00 -7.58 -23.44
CA GLY A 285 13.19 -6.48 -24.00
C GLY A 285 13.42 -5.12 -23.33
N PHE A 286 14.10 -5.10 -22.19
CA PHE A 286 14.24 -3.93 -21.30
C PHE A 286 15.67 -3.79 -20.74
N ASN A 287 16.68 -4.08 -21.56
CA ASN A 287 18.11 -4.05 -21.20
C ASN A 287 18.69 -2.66 -20.91
N LYS A 288 17.87 -1.61 -20.86
CA LYS A 288 18.26 -0.26 -20.43
C LYS A 288 17.64 0.14 -19.09
N ASP A 289 16.86 -0.76 -18.48
CA ASP A 289 16.27 -0.52 -17.17
C ASP A 289 17.25 -0.96 -16.07
N PRO A 290 17.81 -0.02 -15.28
CA PRO A 290 18.80 -0.35 -14.26
C PRO A 290 18.24 -1.27 -13.17
N THR A 291 16.94 -1.21 -12.89
CA THR A 291 16.32 -2.01 -11.83
C THR A 291 16.27 -3.50 -12.22
N ILE A 292 15.98 -3.78 -13.49
CA ILE A 292 15.99 -5.16 -14.02
C ILE A 292 17.43 -5.70 -14.04
N ILE A 293 18.39 -4.91 -14.52
CA ILE A 293 19.80 -5.31 -14.58
C ILE A 293 20.35 -5.58 -13.18
N PHE A 294 20.04 -4.71 -12.22
CA PHE A 294 20.43 -4.89 -10.84
C PHE A 294 19.85 -6.18 -10.26
N LEU A 295 18.57 -6.47 -10.51
CA LEU A 295 17.97 -7.74 -10.07
C LEU A 295 18.66 -8.96 -10.71
N VAL A 296 19.01 -8.91 -11.99
CA VAL A 296 19.76 -9.97 -12.68
C VAL A 296 21.14 -10.16 -12.02
N ALA A 297 21.88 -9.07 -11.79
CA ALA A 297 23.17 -9.10 -11.10
C ALA A 297 23.07 -9.76 -9.73
N MET A 298 22.12 -9.33 -8.91
CA MET A 298 21.88 -9.86 -7.57
C MET A 298 21.45 -11.33 -7.60
N CYS A 299 20.64 -11.76 -8.57
CA CYS A 299 20.29 -13.17 -8.74
C CYS A 299 21.53 -14.04 -9.01
N HIS A 300 22.47 -13.57 -9.85
CA HIS A 300 23.73 -14.27 -10.10
C HIS A 300 24.59 -14.36 -8.83
N LEU A 301 24.83 -13.23 -8.16
CA LEU A 301 25.67 -13.16 -6.96
C LEU A 301 25.10 -13.98 -5.79
N HIS A 302 23.80 -13.90 -5.51
CA HIS A 302 23.22 -14.69 -4.43
C HIS A 302 23.14 -16.18 -4.75
N ARG A 303 22.92 -16.53 -6.02
CA ARG A 303 22.93 -17.93 -6.43
C ARG A 303 24.32 -18.55 -6.36
N SER A 304 25.39 -17.81 -6.66
CA SER A 304 26.75 -18.36 -6.54
C SER A 304 27.14 -18.71 -5.09
N MET A 305 26.47 -18.12 -4.10
CA MET A 305 26.64 -18.45 -2.68
C MET A 305 25.82 -19.68 -2.24
N GLN A 306 24.88 -20.17 -3.04
CA GLN A 306 24.12 -21.38 -2.70
C GLN A 306 25.00 -22.63 -2.82
N ARG A 307 24.69 -23.65 -2.00
CA ARG A 307 25.47 -24.91 -1.94
C ARG A 307 25.58 -25.61 -3.31
N LEU A 308 24.57 -25.49 -4.18
CA LEU A 308 24.45 -26.20 -5.46
C LEU A 308 24.97 -25.43 -6.68
N ALA A 309 25.76 -24.37 -6.50
CA ALA A 309 26.35 -23.65 -7.62
C ALA A 309 27.57 -24.42 -8.18
N ILE A 310 27.42 -24.96 -9.40
CA ILE A 310 28.45 -25.77 -10.08
C ILE A 310 29.68 -24.91 -10.42
N ASN A 311 29.47 -23.76 -11.09
CA ASN A 311 30.54 -22.86 -11.54
C ASN A 311 30.47 -21.50 -10.82
N LYS A 312 30.75 -21.50 -9.51
CA LYS A 312 30.62 -20.31 -8.64
C LYS A 312 31.36 -19.10 -9.17
N ASN A 313 32.63 -19.26 -9.54
CA ASN A 313 33.48 -18.15 -10.01
C ASN A 313 32.93 -17.51 -11.29
N PHE A 314 32.50 -18.34 -12.25
CA PHE A 314 31.89 -17.86 -13.48
C PHE A 314 30.57 -17.14 -13.22
N GLN A 315 29.77 -17.65 -12.29
CA GLN A 315 28.50 -17.02 -11.92
C GLN A 315 28.71 -15.70 -11.17
N ILE A 316 29.74 -15.58 -10.33
CA ILE A 316 30.16 -14.32 -9.72
C ILE A 316 30.57 -13.32 -10.80
N LEU A 317 31.39 -13.76 -11.77
CA LEU A 317 31.80 -12.92 -12.90
C LEU A 317 30.58 -12.36 -13.65
N GLN A 318 29.62 -13.21 -13.99
CA GLN A 318 28.35 -12.77 -14.62
C GLN A 318 27.62 -11.73 -13.77
N GLY A 319 27.52 -11.96 -12.45
CA GLY A 319 26.87 -11.01 -11.54
C GLY A 319 27.57 -9.64 -11.53
N LEU A 320 28.91 -9.63 -11.48
CA LEU A 320 29.70 -8.40 -11.53
C LEU A 320 29.63 -7.70 -12.89
N THR A 321 29.52 -8.44 -14.00
CA THR A 321 29.31 -7.87 -15.33
C THR A 321 28.00 -7.09 -15.39
N TYR A 322 26.89 -7.69 -14.97
CA TYR A 322 25.60 -6.97 -14.93
C TYR A 322 25.59 -5.83 -13.91
N LEU A 323 26.29 -5.96 -12.78
CA LEU A 323 26.41 -4.84 -11.84
C LEU A 323 27.18 -3.65 -12.43
N THR A 324 28.17 -3.92 -13.28
CA THR A 324 28.89 -2.90 -14.05
C THR A 324 28.00 -2.24 -15.10
N GLU A 325 27.25 -3.03 -15.86
CA GLU A 325 26.26 -2.52 -16.83
C GLU A 325 25.19 -1.63 -16.15
N TYR A 326 24.69 -2.03 -14.97
CA TYR A 326 23.80 -1.22 -14.15
C TYR A 326 24.41 0.14 -13.80
N ALA A 327 25.69 0.16 -13.42
CA ALA A 327 26.39 1.36 -13.04
C ALA A 327 26.65 2.29 -14.23
N GLU A 328 27.03 1.73 -15.38
CA GLU A 328 27.19 2.49 -16.62
C GLU A 328 25.88 3.16 -17.04
N ILE A 329 24.76 2.42 -16.99
CA ILE A 329 23.44 2.96 -17.33
C ILE A 329 23.02 4.04 -16.34
N LYS A 330 23.20 3.84 -15.03
CA LYS A 330 22.85 4.86 -14.03
C LYS A 330 23.73 6.10 -14.13
N ALA A 331 25.02 5.95 -14.40
CA ALA A 331 25.96 7.06 -14.54
C ALA A 331 25.78 7.82 -15.87
N GLY A 332 25.37 7.12 -16.94
CA GLY A 332 25.15 7.71 -18.27
C GLY A 332 23.80 8.40 -18.44
N LYS A 333 22.96 8.45 -17.40
CA LYS A 333 21.68 9.18 -17.47
C LYS A 333 21.92 10.70 -17.53
N PRO A 334 21.17 11.45 -18.36
CA PRO A 334 21.31 12.92 -18.43
C PRO A 334 21.02 13.64 -17.11
N ASP A 335 20.17 13.05 -16.27
CA ASP A 335 19.75 13.52 -14.95
C ASP A 335 20.51 12.84 -13.80
N ALA A 336 21.67 12.21 -14.07
CA ALA A 336 22.46 11.56 -13.04
C ALA A 336 22.96 12.56 -11.98
N THR A 337 22.54 12.35 -10.74
CA THR A 337 22.89 13.19 -9.59
C THR A 337 24.02 12.55 -8.76
N VAL A 338 24.46 13.25 -7.70
CA VAL A 338 25.36 12.68 -6.69
C VAL A 338 24.78 11.39 -6.07
N TYR A 339 23.46 11.31 -5.89
CA TYR A 339 22.78 10.14 -5.35
C TYR A 339 22.97 8.90 -6.22
N ASN A 340 22.96 9.04 -7.55
CA ASN A 340 23.25 7.93 -8.45
C ASN A 340 24.66 7.39 -8.21
N LYS A 341 25.65 8.28 -8.02
CA LYS A 341 27.03 7.88 -7.74
C LYS A 341 27.16 7.23 -6.37
N MET A 342 26.50 7.77 -5.35
CA MET A 342 26.47 7.17 -4.00
C MET A 342 25.87 5.76 -4.04
N GLU A 343 24.72 5.59 -4.69
CA GLU A 343 24.06 4.30 -4.82
C GLU A 343 24.93 3.27 -5.57
N ILE A 344 25.56 3.66 -6.69
CA ILE A 344 26.47 2.79 -7.43
C ILE A 344 27.61 2.31 -6.52
N ASN A 345 28.32 3.24 -5.87
CA ASN A 345 29.45 2.89 -5.01
C ASN A 345 28.99 2.03 -3.83
N TYR A 346 27.89 2.41 -3.16
CA TYR A 346 27.31 1.62 -2.07
C TYR A 346 27.00 0.19 -2.51
N ASN A 347 26.35 0.02 -3.67
CA ASN A 347 25.97 -1.30 -4.20
C ASN A 347 27.18 -2.16 -4.56
N PHE A 348 28.25 -1.59 -5.13
CA PHE A 348 29.51 -2.31 -5.34
C PHE A 348 30.16 -2.71 -4.02
N GLY A 349 30.23 -1.79 -3.05
CA GLY A 349 30.72 -2.09 -1.70
C GLY A 349 29.95 -3.25 -1.06
N ARG A 350 28.61 -3.22 -1.17
CA ARG A 350 27.72 -4.30 -0.69
C ARG A 350 27.96 -5.61 -1.42
N ALA A 351 28.15 -5.60 -2.74
CA ALA A 351 28.42 -6.80 -3.53
C ALA A 351 29.76 -7.45 -3.14
N PHE A 352 30.82 -6.67 -2.98
CA PHE A 352 32.12 -7.21 -2.53
C PHE A 352 32.05 -7.70 -1.07
N HIS A 353 31.38 -6.96 -0.20
CA HIS A 353 31.16 -7.37 1.20
C HIS A 353 30.36 -8.68 1.26
N LEU A 354 29.32 -8.84 0.45
CA LEU A 354 28.53 -10.08 0.31
C LEU A 354 29.40 -11.29 -0.08
N LEU A 355 30.38 -11.08 -0.96
CA LEU A 355 31.33 -12.10 -1.41
C LEU A 355 32.48 -12.35 -0.40
N GLY A 356 32.53 -11.63 0.72
CA GLY A 356 33.61 -11.69 1.70
C GLY A 356 34.89 -10.95 1.29
N LEU A 357 34.85 -10.17 0.21
CA LEU A 357 35.98 -9.40 -0.33
C LEU A 357 36.03 -8.01 0.32
N THR A 358 36.20 -7.97 1.64
CA THR A 358 36.07 -6.73 2.43
C THR A 358 37.09 -5.66 2.07
N THR A 359 38.31 -6.04 1.67
CA THR A 359 39.35 -5.10 1.20
C THR A 359 38.95 -4.39 -0.10
N LEU A 360 38.18 -5.06 -0.97
CA LEU A 360 37.60 -4.44 -2.16
C LEU A 360 36.37 -3.62 -1.83
N ALA A 361 35.63 -3.96 -0.77
CA ALA A 361 34.42 -3.24 -0.36
C ALA A 361 34.72 -1.85 0.24
N LEU A 362 35.78 -1.75 1.07
CA LEU A 362 36.12 -0.52 1.80
C LEU A 362 36.27 0.73 0.90
N PRO A 363 37.06 0.71 -0.20
CA PRO A 363 37.22 1.89 -1.06
C PRO A 363 35.90 2.39 -1.65
N TYR A 364 34.93 1.50 -1.91
CA TYR A 364 33.63 1.92 -2.40
C TYR A 364 32.81 2.60 -1.32
N TYR A 365 32.83 2.10 -0.08
CA TYR A 365 32.15 2.78 1.03
C TYR A 365 32.80 4.12 1.36
N GLU A 366 34.13 4.20 1.35
CA GLU A 366 34.87 5.46 1.50
C GLU A 366 34.43 6.49 0.48
N LYS A 367 34.29 6.08 -0.78
CA LYS A 367 33.80 6.96 -1.86
C LYS A 367 32.37 7.45 -1.63
N VAL A 368 31.49 6.66 -1.00
CA VAL A 368 30.14 7.14 -0.60
C VAL A 368 30.25 8.25 0.45
N LEU A 369 31.14 8.08 1.44
CA LEU A 369 31.38 9.07 2.48
C LEU A 369 31.97 10.37 1.90
N GLU A 370 32.97 10.26 1.02
CA GLU A 370 33.58 11.40 0.33
C GLU A 370 32.58 12.19 -0.51
N LEU A 371 31.73 11.49 -1.28
CA LEU A 371 30.69 12.13 -2.08
C LEU A 371 29.68 12.88 -1.21
N GLY A 372 29.30 12.29 -0.07
CA GLY A 372 28.34 12.91 0.82
C GLY A 372 28.92 14.08 1.64
N ASP A 373 30.21 14.04 1.97
CA ASP A 373 30.89 15.13 2.68
C ASP A 373 31.19 16.34 1.77
N ALA A 374 31.27 16.12 0.45
CA ALA A 374 31.50 17.17 -0.54
C ALA A 374 30.24 18.00 -0.87
N GLU A 375 29.05 17.51 -0.51
CA GLU A 375 27.76 18.12 -0.84
C GLU A 375 27.15 18.80 0.39
N LEU A 376 26.82 20.09 0.29
CA LEU A 376 26.36 20.89 1.43
C LEU A 376 24.88 20.66 1.76
N GLU A 377 24.05 20.32 0.77
CA GLU A 377 22.60 20.15 0.90
C GLU A 377 22.16 18.79 0.34
N LEU A 378 22.40 17.72 1.11
CA LEU A 378 21.87 16.41 0.78
C LEU A 378 20.47 16.23 1.37
N GLU A 379 19.51 15.88 0.51
CA GLU A 379 18.27 15.26 0.94
C GLU A 379 18.54 13.97 1.72
N SER A 380 18.10 13.96 2.99
CA SER A 380 18.35 12.87 3.94
C SER A 380 17.80 11.51 3.51
N THR A 381 16.79 11.51 2.62
CA THR A 381 16.15 10.28 2.12
C THR A 381 17.06 9.47 1.20
N TYR A 382 18.00 10.14 0.52
CA TYR A 382 18.91 9.52 -0.44
C TYR A 382 20.38 9.52 0.04
N ASP A 383 20.66 10.02 1.25
CA ASP A 383 21.99 10.00 1.85
C ASP A 383 22.33 8.59 2.38
N LEU A 384 23.28 7.93 1.72
CA LEU A 384 23.74 6.57 2.06
C LEU A 384 24.98 6.53 2.97
N ARG A 385 25.42 7.68 3.52
CA ARG A 385 26.63 7.74 4.35
C ARG A 385 26.50 6.89 5.61
N ARG A 386 25.35 6.90 6.27
CA ARG A 386 25.13 6.15 7.52
C ARG A 386 25.19 4.64 7.26
N GLU A 387 24.58 4.17 6.18
CA GLU A 387 24.59 2.77 5.77
C GLU A 387 26.00 2.32 5.37
N ALA A 388 26.73 3.16 4.61
CA ALA A 388 28.12 2.89 4.23
C ALA A 388 29.03 2.83 5.47
N ALA A 389 28.94 3.82 6.36
CA ALA A 389 29.68 3.89 7.61
C ALA A 389 29.38 2.69 8.51
N TYR A 390 28.11 2.29 8.64
CA TYR A 390 27.73 1.11 9.41
C TYR A 390 28.39 -0.16 8.87
N ASN A 391 28.43 -0.34 7.55
CA ASN A 391 29.11 -1.48 6.94
C ASN A 391 30.63 -1.45 7.13
N MET A 392 31.25 -0.27 7.05
CA MET A 392 32.68 -0.10 7.35
C MET A 392 33.00 -0.42 8.81
N TYR A 393 32.17 0.07 9.74
CA TYR A 393 32.27 -0.25 11.16
C TYR A 393 32.24 -1.76 11.38
N LEU A 394 31.29 -2.49 10.78
CA LEU A 394 31.22 -3.95 10.89
C LEU A 394 32.50 -4.63 10.38
N ILE A 395 33.04 -4.18 9.24
CA ILE A 395 34.29 -4.72 8.69
C ILE A 395 35.45 -4.49 9.67
N TYR A 396 35.61 -3.27 10.20
CA TYR A 396 36.68 -2.93 11.14
C TYR A 396 36.55 -3.65 12.48
N SER A 397 35.33 -3.77 13.03
CA SER A 397 35.07 -4.55 14.23
C SER A 397 35.42 -6.03 14.03
N PHE A 398 35.03 -6.61 12.90
CA PHE A 398 35.34 -8.01 12.58
C PHE A 398 36.85 -8.23 12.43
N SER A 399 37.57 -7.27 11.82
CA SER A 399 39.04 -7.31 11.72
C SER A 399 39.77 -6.87 13.00
N ARG A 400 39.03 -6.59 14.09
CA ARG A 400 39.55 -6.07 15.39
C ARG A 400 40.31 -4.74 15.28
N ASN A 401 40.06 -3.94 14.26
CA ASN A 401 40.60 -2.59 14.15
C ASN A 401 39.66 -1.59 14.83
N MET A 402 39.63 -1.63 16.16
CA MET A 402 38.68 -0.84 16.94
C MET A 402 38.90 0.68 16.80
N GLY A 403 40.14 1.13 16.57
CA GLY A 403 40.43 2.55 16.40
C GLY A 403 39.78 3.15 15.15
N LEU A 404 39.79 2.43 14.01
CA LEU A 404 39.05 2.88 12.83
C LEU A 404 37.54 2.70 12.99
N ALA A 405 37.10 1.64 13.68
CA ALA A 405 35.68 1.42 13.95
C ALA A 405 35.08 2.59 14.78
N GLU A 406 35.74 3.00 15.85
CA GLU A 406 35.36 4.13 16.71
C GLU A 406 35.34 5.44 15.91
N LYS A 407 36.39 5.71 15.12
CA LYS A 407 36.43 6.91 14.27
C LYS A 407 35.26 7.01 13.29
N ILE A 408 34.86 5.89 12.67
CA ILE A 408 33.71 5.86 11.76
C ILE A 408 32.41 6.05 12.53
N MET A 409 32.27 5.40 13.68
CA MET A 409 31.10 5.51 14.54
C MET A 409 30.88 6.95 14.99
N ASP A 410 31.91 7.59 15.55
CA ASP A 410 31.85 8.95 16.08
C ASP A 410 31.51 9.99 15.01
N LYS A 411 32.04 9.81 13.78
CA LYS A 411 31.84 10.78 12.70
C LYS A 411 30.46 10.66 12.04
N TYR A 412 29.94 9.45 11.82
CA TYR A 412 28.78 9.25 10.93
C TYR A 412 27.58 8.52 11.57
N LEU A 413 27.75 7.88 12.73
CA LEU A 413 26.71 7.02 13.32
C LEU A 413 26.14 7.54 14.65
N VAL A 414 26.67 8.63 15.18
CA VAL A 414 26.11 9.33 16.35
C VAL A 414 24.83 10.06 15.94
N ILE A 415 23.82 10.06 16.81
CA ILE A 415 22.49 10.66 16.60
C ILE A 415 22.49 12.11 17.10
#